data_AF-A0A0K0D084-F1
#
_entry.id   AF-A0A0K0D084-F1
#
_cell.length_a   1.000
_cell.length_b   1.000
_cell.length_c   1.000
_cell.angle_alpha   90.00
_cell.angle_beta   90.00
_cell.angle_gamma   90.00
#
_symmetry.space_group_name_H-M   'P 1'
#
loop_
_entity.id
_entity.type
_entity.pdbx_description
1 polymer ?
#
loop_
_entity_poly.entity_id
_entity_poly.type
_entity_poly.pdbx_seq_one_letter_code
_entity_poly.pdbx_strand_id
1 'polypeptide(L)'
;MLNNIILLLSLVEVAHSFGRTQSTAVEGVLKCGDEQAEGVLVKLYEDDTLTPDDLMDSAETDSYGKFKVSGSSDEVSEIEPKLNIYHDCDDGIMPCQRKLTVFIPSEYITTAKQPAKVFNLGILQLAGRYPDEERDCLHA
;
A
#
# COMPACT_ATOMS: atom_id res chain seq x y z
N MET A 1 -14.93 -60.34 -27.57
CA MET A 1 -15.99 -59.49 -26.97
C MET A 1 -15.78 -59.55 -25.47
N LEU A 2 -15.43 -58.52 -24.70
CA LEU A 2 -15.25 -57.08 -24.90
C LEU A 2 -14.04 -56.64 -24.06
N ASN A 3 -13.35 -55.60 -24.54
CA ASN A 3 -12.21 -54.94 -23.93
C ASN A 3 -12.71 -53.91 -22.89
N ASN A 4 -12.54 -54.15 -21.60
CA ASN A 4 -12.95 -53.20 -20.56
C ASN A 4 -11.77 -52.29 -20.16
N ILE A 5 -11.55 -51.24 -20.95
CA ILE A 5 -10.73 -50.09 -20.57
C ILE A 5 -11.57 -49.25 -19.60
N ILE A 6 -11.27 -49.33 -18.31
CA ILE A 6 -11.80 -48.39 -17.32
C ILE A 6 -10.96 -47.11 -17.43
N LEU A 7 -11.50 -46.13 -18.15
CA LEU A 7 -10.93 -44.78 -18.23
C LEU A 7 -11.28 -44.05 -16.90
N LEU A 8 -10.37 -44.09 -15.93
CA LEU A 8 -10.42 -43.24 -14.74
C LEU A 8 -10.09 -41.80 -15.17
N LEU A 9 -11.11 -41.04 -15.56
CA LEU A 9 -11.03 -39.59 -15.67
C LEU A 9 -10.85 -39.02 -14.25
N SER A 10 -9.63 -38.69 -13.89
CA SER A 10 -9.35 -37.89 -12.69
C SER A 10 -9.97 -36.51 -12.90
N LEU A 11 -11.11 -36.25 -12.26
CA LEU A 11 -11.57 -34.89 -11.99
C LEU A 11 -10.54 -34.24 -11.05
N VAL A 12 -9.57 -33.55 -11.63
CA VAL A 12 -8.80 -32.56 -10.87
C VAL A 12 -9.79 -31.43 -10.62
N GLU A 13 -10.42 -31.44 -9.46
CA GLU A 13 -11.12 -30.26 -8.96
C GLU A 13 -10.05 -29.20 -8.73
N VAL A 14 -9.88 -28.31 -9.72
CA VAL A 14 -9.09 -27.10 -9.54
C VAL A 14 -9.88 -26.23 -8.57
N ALA A 15 -9.56 -26.34 -7.28
CA ALA A 15 -10.04 -25.41 -6.27
C ALA A 15 -9.52 -24.03 -6.67
N HIS A 16 -10.38 -23.23 -7.28
CA HIS A 16 -10.09 -21.83 -7.52
C HIS A 16 -10.14 -21.17 -6.14
N SER A 17 -8.98 -20.80 -5.61
CA SER A 17 -8.92 -20.00 -4.40
C SER A 17 -9.55 -18.66 -4.74
N PHE A 18 -10.78 -18.44 -4.29
CA PHE A 18 -11.40 -17.12 -4.36
C PHE A 18 -10.73 -16.27 -3.28
N GLY A 19 -9.94 -15.28 -3.70
CA GLY A 19 -9.41 -14.26 -2.81
C GLY A 19 -10.54 -13.59 -2.03
N ARG A 20 -10.21 -13.02 -0.87
CA ARG A 20 -11.13 -12.26 -0.03
C ARG A 20 -10.80 -10.78 -0.15
N THR A 21 -11.83 -9.95 -0.32
CA THR A 21 -11.66 -8.51 -0.26
C THR A 21 -11.22 -8.07 1.13
N GLN A 22 -10.08 -7.40 1.19
CA GLN A 22 -9.53 -6.81 2.40
C GLN A 22 -9.26 -5.33 2.16
N SER A 23 -9.34 -4.52 3.20
CA SER A 23 -9.18 -3.08 3.08
C SER A 23 -8.44 -2.50 4.29
N THR A 24 -7.82 -1.35 4.06
CA THR A 24 -7.19 -0.54 5.10
C THR A 24 -7.33 0.94 4.77
N ALA A 25 -7.18 1.79 5.79
CA ALA A 25 -7.18 3.23 5.64
C ALA A 25 -6.06 3.83 6.49
N VAL A 26 -5.43 4.89 5.98
CA VAL A 26 -4.35 5.61 6.65
C VAL A 26 -4.64 7.10 6.60
N GLU A 27 -4.41 7.79 7.71
CA GLU A 27 -4.42 9.25 7.77
C GLU A 27 -3.24 9.77 8.58
N GLY A 28 -2.86 11.02 8.35
CA GLY A 28 -1.76 11.63 9.07
C GLY A 28 -1.52 13.08 8.67
N VAL A 29 -0.48 13.66 9.26
CA VAL A 29 0.01 15.01 8.97
C VAL A 29 1.50 14.95 8.67
N LEU A 30 1.91 15.51 7.54
CA LEU A 30 3.31 15.61 7.17
C LEU A 30 3.83 17.02 7.43
N LYS A 31 5.03 17.10 8.01
CA LYS A 31 5.75 18.35 8.25
C LYS A 31 7.12 18.31 7.59
N CYS A 32 7.60 19.48 7.18
CA CYS A 32 8.97 19.71 6.77
C CYS A 32 9.58 20.78 7.68
N GLY A 33 10.38 20.36 8.65
CA GLY A 33 10.83 21.24 9.74
C GLY A 33 9.64 21.86 10.48
N ASP A 34 9.60 23.19 10.52
CA ASP A 34 8.53 23.94 11.18
C ASP A 34 7.27 24.10 10.31
N GLU A 35 7.36 23.85 9.01
CA GLU A 35 6.30 24.04 8.03
C GLU A 35 5.41 22.80 7.86
N GLN A 36 4.19 23.03 7.39
CA GLN A 36 3.26 22.01 6.91
C GLN A 36 3.73 21.57 5.52
N ALA A 37 3.92 20.27 5.33
CA ALA A 37 4.36 19.77 4.04
C ALA A 37 3.14 19.61 3.13
N GLU A 38 2.79 20.68 2.40
CA GLU A 38 1.70 20.71 1.41
C GLU A 38 2.13 20.08 0.07
N GLY A 39 1.19 19.44 -0.63
CA GLY A 39 1.43 18.89 -1.97
C GLY A 39 2.34 17.66 -2.02
N VAL A 40 2.67 17.08 -0.87
CA VAL A 40 3.39 15.79 -0.79
C VAL A 40 2.48 14.68 -1.27
N LEU A 41 2.93 13.93 -2.28
CA LEU A 41 2.24 12.76 -2.81
C LEU A 41 2.38 11.59 -1.84
N VAL A 42 1.25 10.97 -1.53
CA VAL A 42 1.18 9.72 -0.76
C VAL A 42 0.42 8.67 -1.57
N LYS A 43 0.86 7.42 -1.46
CA LYS A 43 0.25 6.30 -2.14
C LYS A 43 0.14 5.10 -1.21
N LEU A 44 -1.06 4.53 -1.16
CA LEU A 44 -1.33 3.29 -0.46
C LEU A 44 -1.23 2.14 -1.47
N TYR A 45 -0.36 1.20 -1.19
CA TYR A 45 -0.12 0.02 -2.00
C TYR A 45 -0.41 -1.24 -1.20
N GLU A 46 -0.76 -2.30 -1.91
CA GLU A 46 -0.57 -3.66 -1.45
C GLU A 46 0.83 -4.14 -1.85
N ASP A 47 1.64 -4.61 -0.90
CA ASP A 47 2.99 -5.11 -1.16
C ASP A 47 2.95 -6.54 -1.72
N ASP A 48 3.36 -6.71 -2.97
CA ASP A 48 3.34 -8.01 -3.63
C ASP A 48 4.74 -8.59 -3.80
N THR A 49 4.90 -9.87 -3.45
CA THR A 49 6.22 -10.53 -3.56
C THR A 49 6.56 -10.98 -4.98
N LEU A 50 5.56 -11.22 -5.84
CA LEU A 50 5.74 -11.82 -7.18
C LEU A 50 5.22 -10.94 -8.32
N THR A 51 4.42 -9.92 -8.00
CA THR A 51 3.84 -8.95 -8.93
C THR A 51 4.27 -7.54 -8.55
N PRO A 52 4.18 -6.57 -9.46
CA PRO A 52 4.25 -5.17 -9.06
C PRO A 52 3.16 -4.88 -8.03
N ASP A 53 3.50 -4.05 -7.04
CA ASP A 53 2.56 -3.64 -6.00
C ASP A 53 1.27 -3.05 -6.58
N ASP A 54 0.14 -3.49 -6.04
CA ASP A 54 -1.16 -2.99 -6.46
C ASP A 54 -1.46 -1.64 -5.79
N LEU A 55 -1.59 -0.59 -6.61
CA LEU A 55 -1.99 0.74 -6.13
C LEU A 55 -3.45 0.70 -5.66
N MET A 56 -3.66 0.90 -4.37
CA MET A 56 -4.98 0.90 -3.75
C MET A 56 -5.64 2.28 -3.76
N ASP A 57 -4.86 3.33 -3.43
CA ASP A 57 -5.33 4.73 -3.39
C ASP A 57 -4.16 5.71 -3.39
N SER A 58 -4.40 6.98 -3.73
CA SER A 58 -3.40 8.05 -3.67
C SER A 58 -4.00 9.41 -3.34
N ALA A 59 -3.21 10.27 -2.71
CA ALA A 59 -3.60 11.63 -2.40
C ALA A 59 -2.38 12.55 -2.38
N GLU A 60 -2.63 13.85 -2.50
CA GLU A 60 -1.67 14.88 -2.12
C GLU A 60 -2.10 15.50 -0.79
N THR A 61 -1.13 15.81 0.05
CA THR A 61 -1.39 16.51 1.32
C THR A 61 -1.96 17.91 1.09
N ASP A 62 -2.90 18.31 1.95
CA ASP A 62 -3.50 19.65 1.91
C ASP A 62 -2.56 20.74 2.47
N SER A 63 -3.03 21.98 2.52
CA SER A 63 -2.29 23.13 3.07
C SER A 63 -1.97 23.05 4.56
N TYR A 64 -2.55 22.08 5.28
CA TYR A 64 -2.19 21.76 6.66
C TYR A 64 -1.27 20.53 6.75
N GLY A 65 -0.80 20.00 5.62
CA GLY A 65 0.00 18.79 5.51
C GLY A 65 -0.81 17.51 5.74
N LYS A 66 -2.15 17.57 5.75
CA LYS A 66 -3.00 16.43 6.07
C LYS A 66 -3.26 15.57 4.84
N PHE A 67 -3.30 14.26 5.04
CA PHE A 67 -3.75 13.31 4.03
C PHE A 67 -4.65 12.25 4.66
N LYS A 68 -5.44 11.61 3.80
CA LYS A 68 -6.16 10.38 4.10
C LYS A 68 -6.30 9.57 2.81
N VAL A 69 -5.93 8.30 2.88
CA VAL A 69 -6.03 7.34 1.77
C VAL A 69 -6.68 6.06 2.29
N SER A 70 -7.45 5.40 1.43
CA SER A 70 -8.12 4.14 1.76
C SER A 70 -8.40 3.32 0.52
N GLY A 71 -8.17 2.02 0.58
CA GLY A 71 -8.48 1.15 -0.53
C GLY A 71 -8.66 -0.30 -0.11
N SER A 72 -8.88 -1.17 -1.10
CA SER A 72 -9.09 -2.59 -0.91
C SER A 72 -8.44 -3.42 -2.00
N SER A 73 -7.91 -4.60 -1.66
CA SER A 73 -7.46 -5.61 -2.62
C SER A 73 -8.15 -6.96 -2.39
N ASP A 74 -8.21 -7.79 -3.43
CA ASP A 74 -8.82 -9.12 -3.42
C ASP A 74 -7.73 -10.20 -3.34
N GLU A 75 -7.28 -10.50 -2.13
CA GLU A 75 -6.14 -11.40 -1.91
C GLU A 75 -6.51 -12.76 -1.30
N VAL A 76 -5.77 -13.80 -1.67
CA VAL A 76 -5.90 -15.12 -1.03
C VAL A 76 -5.34 -15.11 0.39
N SER A 77 -4.20 -14.45 0.58
CA SER A 77 -3.56 -14.22 1.89
C SER A 77 -4.06 -12.94 2.55
N GLU A 78 -3.57 -12.64 3.74
CA GLU A 78 -3.72 -11.29 4.30
C GLU A 78 -2.95 -10.29 3.43
N ILE A 79 -3.53 -9.09 3.27
CA ILE A 79 -2.87 -8.01 2.55
C ILE A 79 -1.67 -7.46 3.37
N GLU A 80 -0.61 -7.02 2.72
CA GLU A 80 0.59 -6.37 3.27
C GLU A 80 0.64 -4.87 2.92
N PRO A 81 -0.30 -4.05 3.42
CA PRO A 81 -0.43 -2.66 3.00
C PRO A 81 0.77 -1.80 3.41
N LYS A 82 1.24 -0.97 2.48
CA LYS A 82 2.29 0.03 2.70
C LYS A 82 1.91 1.41 2.19
N LEU A 83 2.31 2.44 2.92
CA LEU A 83 2.18 3.84 2.53
C LEU A 83 3.53 4.35 2.03
N ASN A 84 3.60 4.73 0.76
CA ASN A 84 4.74 5.42 0.19
C ASN A 84 4.50 6.93 0.23
N ILE A 85 5.50 7.69 0.69
CA ILE A 85 5.48 9.15 0.83
C ILE A 85 6.62 9.72 0.00
N TYR A 86 6.30 10.56 -0.99
CA TYR A 86 7.25 11.09 -1.97
C TYR A 86 7.45 12.59 -1.75
N HIS A 87 8.65 13.02 -1.36
CA HIS A 87 8.89 14.39 -0.93
C HIS A 87 10.29 14.93 -1.25
N ASP A 88 10.38 16.26 -1.27
CA ASP A 88 11.64 16.99 -1.48
C ASP A 88 12.05 17.82 -0.25
N CYS A 89 11.45 17.54 0.92
CA CYS A 89 11.81 18.20 2.17
C CYS A 89 13.32 18.11 2.44
N ASP A 90 13.97 19.26 2.65
CA ASP A 90 15.42 19.40 2.83
C ASP A 90 16.26 18.64 1.80
N ASP A 91 15.79 18.58 0.54
CA ASP A 91 16.44 17.78 -0.51
C ASP A 91 17.23 18.59 -1.54
N GLY A 92 17.10 19.92 -1.54
CA GLY A 92 17.82 20.80 -2.46
C GLY A 92 17.43 20.58 -3.92
N ILE A 93 18.40 20.64 -4.85
CA ILE A 93 18.17 20.37 -6.29
C ILE A 93 18.72 18.97 -6.58
N MET A 94 17.96 17.95 -6.21
CA MET A 94 18.29 16.55 -6.50
C MET A 94 17.32 15.97 -7.52
N PRO A 95 17.77 15.08 -8.42
CA PRO A 95 16.86 14.34 -9.27
C PRO A 95 16.06 13.35 -8.41
N CYS A 96 14.78 13.22 -8.72
CA CYS A 96 13.86 12.26 -8.11
C CYS A 96 13.56 12.57 -6.63
N GLN A 97 12.36 12.20 -6.17
CA GLN A 97 11.94 12.53 -4.81
C GLN A 97 12.48 11.51 -3.82
N ARG A 98 12.69 11.94 -2.57
CA ARG A 98 12.89 11.00 -1.45
C ARG A 98 11.61 10.20 -1.27
N LYS A 99 11.72 8.89 -1.06
CA LYS A 99 10.59 7.99 -0.84
C LYS A 99 10.73 7.30 0.51
N LEU A 100 9.78 7.56 1.41
CA LEU A 100 9.65 6.84 2.66
C LEU A 100 8.51 5.82 2.57
N THR A 101 8.76 4.61 3.04
CA THR A 101 7.75 3.53 3.11
C THR A 101 7.36 3.27 4.55
N VAL A 102 6.06 3.23 4.84
CA VAL A 102 5.51 2.85 6.15
C VAL A 102 4.55 1.68 5.97
N PHE A 103 4.90 0.52 6.53
CA PHE A 103 4.01 -0.64 6.57
C PHE A 103 2.90 -0.45 7.60
N ILE A 104 1.67 -0.77 7.21
CA ILE A 104 0.49 -0.60 8.06
C ILE A 104 0.25 -1.89 8.85
N PRO A 105 0.13 -1.82 10.19
CA PRO A 105 -0.04 -3.04 10.99
C PRO A 105 -1.33 -3.79 10.66
N SER A 106 -1.26 -5.12 10.67
CA SER A 106 -2.39 -5.97 10.28
C SER A 106 -3.65 -5.79 11.12
N GLU A 107 -3.55 -5.27 12.36
CA GLU A 107 -4.71 -4.95 13.20
C GLU A 107 -5.63 -3.84 12.63
N TYR A 108 -5.15 -3.12 11.61
CA TYR A 108 -5.90 -2.11 10.86
C TYR A 108 -6.50 -2.65 9.55
N ILE A 109 -6.23 -3.91 9.19
CA ILE A 109 -6.85 -4.58 8.05
C ILE A 109 -8.28 -5.02 8.42
N THR A 110 -9.20 -4.81 7.49
CA THR A 110 -10.60 -5.23 7.59
C THR A 110 -10.93 -6.20 6.47
N THR A 111 -11.49 -7.37 6.77
CA THR A 111 -12.04 -8.31 5.76
C THR A 111 -13.39 -7.84 5.25
N ALA A 112 -13.40 -6.70 4.57
CA ALA A 112 -14.51 -6.12 3.85
C ALA A 112 -13.98 -5.07 2.87
N LYS A 113 -14.81 -4.64 1.93
CA LYS A 113 -14.44 -3.58 0.98
C LYS A 113 -14.18 -2.21 1.63
N GLN A 114 -14.82 -1.94 2.77
CA GLN A 114 -14.69 -0.66 3.48
C GLN A 114 -13.93 -0.86 4.79
N PRO A 115 -12.86 -0.09 5.05
CA PRO A 115 -12.09 -0.19 6.29
C PRO A 115 -12.96 0.14 7.51
N ALA A 116 -12.90 -0.70 8.55
CA ALA A 116 -13.58 -0.44 9.81
C ALA A 116 -12.76 0.44 10.77
N LYS A 117 -11.44 0.52 10.53
CA LYS A 117 -10.49 1.32 11.30
C LYS A 117 -9.62 2.13 10.36
N VAL A 118 -9.04 3.19 10.91
CA VAL A 118 -8.06 4.02 10.23
C VAL A 118 -6.78 4.01 11.05
N PHE A 119 -5.66 3.68 10.42
CA PHE A 119 -4.34 3.84 11.01
C PHE A 119 -3.98 5.32 11.00
N ASN A 120 -3.85 5.92 12.19
CA ASN A 120 -3.44 7.30 12.34
C ASN A 120 -1.92 7.34 12.53
N LEU A 121 -1.21 7.76 11.48
CA LEU A 121 0.25 7.91 11.48
C LEU A 121 0.73 9.03 12.42
N GLY A 122 -0.18 9.90 12.86
CA GLY A 122 0.13 11.07 13.66
C GLY A 122 0.80 12.15 12.81
N ILE A 123 1.79 12.82 13.41
CA ILE A 123 2.62 13.82 12.73
C ILE A 123 3.96 13.19 12.39
N LEU A 124 4.31 13.18 11.10
CA LEU A 124 5.58 12.67 10.61
C LEU A 124 6.47 13.81 10.11
N GLN A 125 7.74 13.80 10.51
CA GLN A 125 8.72 14.85 10.20
C GLN A 125 9.66 14.44 9.06
N LEU A 126 9.44 14.99 7.87
CA LEU A 126 10.16 14.65 6.64
C LEU A 126 11.59 15.23 6.56
N ALA A 127 11.95 16.17 7.43
CA ALA A 127 13.32 16.67 7.56
C ALA A 127 14.28 15.62 8.15
N GLY A 128 13.74 14.64 8.89
CA GLY A 128 14.52 13.51 9.40
C GLY A 128 15.06 12.63 8.27
N ARG A 129 16.18 11.93 8.51
CA ARG A 129 16.70 10.89 7.62
C ARG A 129 16.34 9.53 8.20
N TYR A 130 15.67 8.71 7.40
CA TYR A 130 15.18 7.39 7.81
C TYR A 130 16.06 6.29 7.20
N PRO A 131 16.36 5.20 7.93
CA PRO A 131 17.30 4.17 7.46
C PRO A 131 16.97 3.54 6.10
N ASP A 132 15.69 3.34 5.81
CA ASP A 132 15.20 2.66 4.60
C ASP A 132 14.56 3.64 3.60
N GLU A 133 14.93 4.91 3.67
CA GLU A 133 14.51 5.92 2.69
C GLU A 133 15.22 5.72 1.35
N GLU A 134 14.43 5.72 0.28
CA GLU A 134 14.91 5.54 -1.10
C GLU A 134 14.78 6.85 -1.90
N ARG A 135 15.14 6.78 -3.19
CA ARG A 135 14.77 7.79 -4.19
C ARG A 135 13.95 7.16 -5.29
N ASP A 136 12.89 7.84 -5.71
CA ASP A 136 12.01 7.38 -6.78
C ASP A 136 11.70 8.52 -7.78
N CYS A 137 11.83 8.19 -9.07
CA CYS A 137 11.63 9.11 -10.19
C CYS A 137 10.33 8.83 -10.96
N LEU A 138 9.75 7.65 -10.76
CA LEU A 138 8.61 7.14 -11.52
C LEU A 138 7.32 7.22 -10.70
N HIS A 139 7.45 7.13 -9.38
CA HIS A 139 6.32 7.00 -8.47
C HIS A 139 5.41 5.86 -8.94
N ALA A 140 6.01 4.75 -9.41
CA ALA A 140 5.29 3.61 -9.94
C ALA A 140 4.99 2.64 -8.79
#